data_AF-A0A958GK55-F1
#
_entry.id   AF-A0A958GK55-F1
#
_cell.length_a   1.000
_cell.length_b   1.000
_cell.length_c   1.000
_cell.angle_alpha   90.00
_cell.angle_beta   90.00
_cell.angle_gamma   90.00
#
_symmetry.space_group_name_H-M   'P 1'
#
loop_
_entity.id
_entity.type
_entity.pdbx_description
1 polymer ?
#
loop_
_entity_poly.entity_id
_entity_poly.type
_entity_poly.pdbx_seq_one_letter_code
_entity_poly.pdbx_strand_id
1 'polypeptide(L)'
;MKSINHWPLTILHSLIAITKLFLPLVLVRIFSLQEIGEYKLFWLYLVIVPEFFGTSALAGGLGYWGGQQRRLHYITAALVLGMVSSVLAPVLLVLYSTFFGPVFSSFYFELAFLVNSAIIIPRLLLEELLVVNGDVWRSAGYRVVGEVFRVVMLVLVVSQTRDLGLALFVASGGSAIELGCYVWRIIAKRSNSLSRASVSDFVKVFSYLVPVAFSGLAVILFERFDQIFLSHVLTPEDFALYAIGCLAIPPLFVLEQSVTRVLIPALAKSLTSTEKKSHAIILFRSSVAQLAFFLVPSAIFISVFSHPITIVLFTSRYERASQFLSLYALTYVFLVFPYDVFPRALGKSGWLFRFHLLAGCLSVLSVAIGGALNGPFGALVGLCFSQASIRFLALSQAAQELRVSRSDLIPLFALLKISVSSLLAIVCSVPLFFTQLSSLTLVVAGGISFSIGFLVMWILFPLKTSSRVLRDVPPTIIQLTQFLATGGLERLVMNLAIRLNATQRWQCEVVSYDVLEHSNSTELQNELEGKGVRVHQLMKKRRFSISTVLQLQHIIAREGVSILHTHDLGSLIYGSLAKCLSI
;
A
#
# COMPACT_ATOMS: atom_id res chain seq x y z
N MET A 1 -11.97 -12.51 -23.21
CA MET A 1 -10.96 -11.96 -22.27
C MET A 1 -10.50 -13.10 -21.36
N LYS A 2 -9.24 -13.55 -21.47
CA LYS A 2 -8.66 -14.45 -20.45
C LYS A 2 -8.68 -13.70 -19.12
N SER A 3 -9.16 -14.32 -18.05
CA SER A 3 -9.18 -13.70 -16.73
C SER A 3 -7.77 -13.23 -16.38
N ILE A 4 -7.61 -11.93 -16.15
CA ILE A 4 -6.35 -11.35 -15.68
C ILE A 4 -6.24 -11.77 -14.21
N ASN A 5 -5.69 -12.97 -13.97
CA ASN A 5 -5.32 -13.40 -12.63
C ASN A 5 -4.22 -12.45 -12.16
N HIS A 6 -4.51 -11.66 -11.12
CA HIS A 6 -3.62 -10.65 -10.54
C HIS A 6 -2.65 -11.24 -9.50
N TRP A 7 -2.96 -12.43 -8.98
CA TRP A 7 -2.11 -13.23 -8.09
C TRP A 7 -0.62 -13.34 -8.49
N PRO A 8 -0.26 -13.49 -9.77
CA PRO A 8 1.13 -13.64 -10.20
C PRO A 8 1.96 -12.39 -9.91
N LEU A 9 1.42 -11.21 -10.21
CA LEU A 9 2.07 -9.93 -9.94
C LEU A 9 2.22 -9.73 -8.44
N THR A 10 1.18 -10.06 -7.66
CA THR A 10 1.24 -9.93 -6.20
C THR A 10 2.32 -10.82 -5.59
N ILE A 11 2.35 -12.11 -5.91
CA ILE A 11 3.31 -13.08 -5.35
C ILE A 11 4.76 -12.70 -5.73
N LEU A 12 4.99 -12.41 -7.02
CA LEU A 12 6.34 -12.08 -7.51
C LEU A 12 6.81 -10.73 -6.98
N HIS A 13 5.93 -9.74 -6.84
CA HIS A 13 6.28 -8.46 -6.22
C HIS A 13 6.55 -8.61 -4.71
N SER A 14 5.84 -9.48 -4.00
CA SER A 14 6.16 -9.79 -2.60
C SER A 14 7.56 -10.39 -2.47
N LEU A 15 7.96 -11.31 -3.35
CA LEU A 15 9.30 -11.89 -3.35
C LEU A 15 10.40 -10.83 -3.58
N ILE A 16 10.17 -9.92 -4.54
CA ILE A 16 11.09 -8.80 -4.79
C ILE A 16 11.17 -7.87 -3.58
N ALA A 17 10.03 -7.53 -2.96
CA ALA A 17 9.98 -6.65 -1.80
C ALA A 17 10.75 -7.23 -0.60
N ILE A 18 10.61 -8.54 -0.36
CA ILE A 18 11.37 -9.26 0.67
C ILE A 18 12.87 -9.17 0.39
N THR A 19 13.28 -9.41 -0.85
CA THR A 19 14.70 -9.37 -1.25
C THR A 19 15.29 -7.96 -1.03
N LYS A 20 14.54 -6.91 -1.39
CA LYS A 20 14.93 -5.51 -1.18
C LYS A 20 14.99 -5.10 0.30
N LEU A 21 14.22 -5.76 1.17
CA LEU A 21 14.28 -5.55 2.61
C LEU A 21 15.55 -6.12 3.23
N PHE A 22 16.00 -7.30 2.78
CA PHE A 22 17.17 -7.97 3.34
C PHE A 22 18.50 -7.40 2.87
N LEU A 23 18.56 -6.88 1.63
CA LEU A 23 19.82 -6.40 1.06
C LEU A 23 20.50 -5.30 1.91
N PRO A 24 19.81 -4.24 2.38
CA PRO A 24 20.41 -3.26 3.28
C PRO A 24 20.96 -3.89 4.58
N LEU A 25 20.31 -4.92 5.13
CA LEU A 25 20.75 -5.58 6.36
C LEU A 25 22.10 -6.30 6.16
N VAL A 26 22.35 -6.83 4.97
CA VAL A 26 23.66 -7.42 4.63
C VAL A 26 24.71 -6.32 4.50
N LEU A 27 24.41 -5.27 3.74
CA LEU A 27 25.37 -4.21 3.43
C LEU A 27 25.85 -3.44 4.66
N VAL A 28 24.94 -3.10 5.59
CA VAL A 28 25.27 -2.40 6.84
C VAL A 28 26.13 -3.21 7.81
N ARG A 29 26.41 -4.49 7.54
CA ARG A 29 27.34 -5.31 8.34
C ARG A 29 28.73 -5.36 7.73
N ILE A 30 28.86 -5.05 6.44
CA ILE A 30 30.11 -5.18 5.69
C ILE A 30 30.77 -3.80 5.54
N PHE A 31 29.97 -2.78 5.22
CA PHE A 31 30.48 -1.47 4.84
C PHE A 31 30.43 -0.46 5.99
N SER A 32 31.15 0.65 5.79
CA SER A 32 31.17 1.82 6.67
C SER A 32 29.89 2.65 6.55
N LEU A 33 29.71 3.62 7.45
CA LEU A 33 28.60 4.57 7.38
C LEU A 33 28.64 5.40 6.09
N GLN A 34 29.84 5.81 5.66
CA GLN A 34 30.04 6.65 4.49
C GLN A 34 29.58 5.94 3.20
N GLU A 35 30.05 4.71 2.98
CA GLU A 35 29.69 3.91 1.80
C GLU A 35 28.19 3.59 1.76
N ILE A 36 27.57 3.33 2.92
CA ILE A 36 26.13 3.15 3.00
C ILE A 36 25.38 4.45 2.71
N GLY A 37 25.94 5.59 3.11
CA GLY A 37 25.46 6.92 2.75
C GLY A 37 25.40 7.13 1.25
N GLU A 38 26.52 6.88 0.56
CA GLU A 38 26.62 6.96 -0.89
C GLU A 38 25.66 6.00 -1.60
N TYR A 39 25.52 4.77 -1.08
CA TYR A 39 24.51 3.82 -1.57
C TYR A 39 23.08 4.34 -1.43
N LYS A 40 22.75 5.02 -0.32
CA LYS A 40 21.41 5.61 -0.14
C LYS A 40 21.20 6.80 -1.07
N LEU A 41 22.21 7.64 -1.28
CA LEU A 41 22.18 8.74 -2.24
C LEU A 41 22.00 8.23 -3.67
N PHE A 42 22.71 7.17 -4.04
CA PHE A 42 22.58 6.50 -5.33
C PHE A 42 21.13 6.13 -5.62
N TRP A 43 20.45 5.44 -4.69
CA TRP A 43 19.06 5.05 -4.88
C TRP A 43 18.08 6.21 -4.81
N LEU A 44 18.35 7.24 -3.99
CA LEU A 44 17.53 8.45 -3.93
C LEU A 44 17.49 9.13 -5.31
N TYR A 45 18.65 9.42 -5.89
CA TYR A 45 18.71 10.08 -7.19
C TYR A 45 18.23 9.19 -8.32
N LEU A 46 18.45 7.87 -8.25
CA LEU A 46 18.03 6.95 -9.30
C LEU A 46 16.50 6.84 -9.40
N VAL A 47 15.78 7.04 -8.28
CA VAL A 47 14.30 7.10 -8.28
C VAL A 47 13.79 8.40 -8.91
N ILE A 48 14.54 9.50 -8.84
CA ILE A 48 14.14 10.80 -9.39
C ILE A 48 14.26 10.82 -10.92
N VAL A 49 15.28 10.13 -11.48
CA VAL A 49 15.55 10.13 -12.92
C VAL A 49 14.32 9.74 -13.76
N PRO A 50 13.64 8.58 -13.54
CA PRO A 50 12.48 8.22 -14.33
C PRO A 50 11.35 9.26 -14.31
N GLU A 51 11.07 9.86 -13.15
CA GLU A 51 9.99 10.85 -13.00
C GLU A 51 10.35 12.19 -13.66
N PHE A 52 11.61 12.64 -13.57
CA PHE A 52 12.09 13.84 -14.25
C PHE A 52 11.93 13.73 -15.77
N PHE A 53 12.18 12.55 -16.33
CA PHE A 53 12.00 12.27 -17.75
C PHE A 53 10.57 11.82 -18.12
N GLY A 54 9.62 11.88 -17.18
CA GLY A 54 8.21 11.51 -17.41
C GLY A 54 7.99 10.05 -17.79
N THR A 55 8.88 9.15 -17.37
CA THR A 55 8.81 7.71 -17.69
C THR A 55 7.54 7.08 -17.15
N SER A 56 7.14 7.41 -15.92
CA SER A 56 5.91 6.89 -15.32
C SER A 56 4.65 7.40 -16.05
N ALA A 57 4.70 8.63 -16.56
CA ALA A 57 3.65 9.18 -17.42
C ALA A 57 3.58 8.47 -18.77
N LEU A 58 4.73 8.19 -19.40
CA LEU A 58 4.79 7.40 -20.63
C LEU A 58 4.28 5.97 -20.40
N ALA A 59 4.73 5.30 -19.34
CA ALA A 59 4.31 3.95 -18.97
C ALA A 59 2.79 3.88 -18.71
N GLY A 60 2.26 4.74 -17.83
CA GLY A 60 0.81 4.83 -17.59
C GLY A 60 0.01 5.17 -18.84
N GLY A 61 0.58 6.01 -19.71
CA GLY A 61 0.03 6.34 -21.03
C GLY A 61 -0.10 5.12 -21.95
N LEU A 62 0.84 4.17 -21.93
CA LEU A 62 0.76 2.94 -22.75
C LEU A 62 -0.51 2.15 -22.45
N GLY A 63 -0.91 2.08 -21.18
CA GLY A 63 -2.19 1.48 -20.77
C GLY A 63 -3.40 2.20 -21.34
N TYR A 64 -3.37 3.55 -21.33
CA TYR A 64 -4.43 4.40 -21.89
C TYR A 64 -4.53 4.32 -23.42
N TRP A 65 -3.40 4.38 -24.13
CA TRP A 65 -3.35 4.33 -25.60
C TRP A 65 -3.56 2.92 -26.15
N GLY A 66 -3.32 1.89 -25.34
CA GLY A 66 -3.54 0.48 -25.67
C GLY A 66 -4.95 0.13 -26.14
N GLY A 67 -5.95 0.93 -25.76
CA GLY A 67 -7.36 0.76 -26.16
C GLY A 67 -7.83 1.66 -27.31
N GLN A 68 -6.97 2.52 -27.87
CA GLN A 68 -7.38 3.51 -28.88
C GLN A 68 -7.21 3.01 -30.32
N GLN A 69 -7.96 3.58 -31.26
CA GLN A 69 -7.89 3.22 -32.68
C GLN A 69 -6.48 3.42 -33.28
N ARG A 70 -5.76 4.49 -32.90
CA ARG A 70 -4.38 4.76 -33.34
C ARG A 70 -3.31 4.22 -32.38
N ARG A 71 -3.61 3.18 -31.59
CA ARG A 71 -2.72 2.57 -30.58
C ARG A 71 -1.26 2.49 -31.02
N LEU A 72 -0.98 1.86 -32.16
CA LEU A 72 0.40 1.59 -32.62
C LEU A 72 1.23 2.87 -32.82
N HIS A 73 0.59 3.94 -33.28
CA HIS A 73 1.25 5.24 -33.49
C HIS A 73 1.64 5.87 -32.16
N TYR A 74 0.73 5.85 -31.18
CA TYR A 74 0.98 6.42 -29.86
C TYR A 74 2.00 5.61 -29.07
N ILE A 75 1.94 4.27 -29.14
CA ILE A 75 2.97 3.39 -28.56
C ILE A 75 4.34 3.69 -29.17
N THR A 76 4.41 3.83 -30.51
CA THR A 76 5.69 4.13 -31.17
C THR A 76 6.23 5.50 -30.76
N ALA A 77 5.38 6.54 -30.73
CA ALA A 77 5.78 7.87 -30.26
C ALA A 77 6.27 7.85 -28.80
N ALA A 78 5.57 7.14 -27.90
CA ALA A 78 5.95 6.99 -26.51
C ALA A 78 7.29 6.26 -26.34
N LEU A 79 7.53 5.19 -27.10
CA LEU A 79 8.80 4.47 -27.08
C LEU A 79 9.95 5.32 -27.62
N VAL A 80 9.73 6.07 -28.71
CA VAL A 80 10.75 6.99 -29.26
C VAL A 80 11.10 8.07 -28.24
N LEU A 81 10.11 8.71 -27.62
CA LEU A 81 10.35 9.69 -26.55
C LEU A 81 11.10 9.05 -25.38
N GLY A 82 10.72 7.84 -24.96
CA GLY A 82 11.42 7.09 -23.93
C GLY A 82 12.88 6.78 -24.25
N MET A 83 13.17 6.39 -25.50
CA MET A 83 14.55 6.14 -25.96
C MET A 83 15.37 7.43 -26.02
N VAL A 84 14.77 8.55 -26.44
CA VAL A 84 15.43 9.86 -26.38
C VAL A 84 15.75 10.22 -24.93
N SER A 85 14.80 10.06 -24.01
CA SER A 85 15.02 10.29 -22.57
C SER A 85 16.11 9.38 -21.98
N SER A 86 16.18 8.12 -22.41
CA SER A 86 17.21 7.15 -22.01
C SER A 86 18.62 7.57 -22.38
N VAL A 87 18.80 8.27 -23.50
CA VAL A 87 20.10 8.83 -23.92
C VAL A 87 20.36 10.17 -23.23
N LEU A 88 19.33 11.03 -23.09
CA LEU A 88 19.49 12.33 -22.46
C LEU A 88 19.84 12.24 -20.96
N ALA A 89 19.27 11.27 -20.24
CA ALA A 89 19.52 11.09 -18.81
C ALA A 89 21.02 10.98 -18.44
N PRO A 90 21.80 10.04 -18.99
CA PRO A 90 23.23 9.97 -18.71
C PRO A 90 24.01 11.16 -19.27
N VAL A 91 23.61 11.74 -20.41
CA VAL A 91 24.30 12.92 -20.99
C VAL A 91 24.20 14.12 -20.06
N LEU A 92 23.00 14.43 -19.55
CA LEU A 92 22.82 15.53 -18.60
C LEU A 92 23.60 15.31 -17.31
N LEU A 93 23.73 14.06 -16.88
CA LEU A 93 24.53 13.72 -15.71
C LEU A 93 26.03 13.91 -15.94
N VAL A 94 26.58 13.48 -17.09
CA VAL A 94 27.99 13.73 -17.43
C VAL A 94 28.26 15.23 -17.54
N LEU A 95 27.33 15.98 -18.14
CA LEU A 95 27.44 17.43 -18.19
C LEU A 95 27.46 18.02 -16.77
N TYR A 96 26.54 17.57 -15.91
CA TYR A 96 26.52 18.00 -14.51
C TYR A 96 27.86 17.71 -13.80
N SER A 97 28.38 16.48 -13.91
CA SER A 97 29.63 16.13 -13.23
C SER A 97 30.86 16.86 -13.78
N THR A 98 30.84 17.21 -15.08
CA THR A 98 31.88 18.02 -15.71
C THR A 98 31.89 19.46 -15.18
N PHE A 99 30.73 20.07 -14.95
CA PHE A 99 30.64 21.48 -14.53
C PHE A 99 30.67 21.67 -13.02
N PHE A 100 30.13 20.72 -12.25
CA PHE A 100 29.93 20.86 -10.80
C PHE A 100 30.76 19.85 -9.97
N GLY A 101 31.49 18.95 -10.62
CA GLY A 101 32.26 17.89 -9.97
C GLY A 101 31.47 16.58 -9.83
N PRO A 102 32.16 15.46 -9.54
CA PRO A 102 31.54 14.14 -9.49
C PRO A 102 30.52 14.07 -8.34
N VAL A 103 29.36 13.48 -8.63
CA VAL A 103 28.26 13.28 -7.66
C VAL A 103 28.62 12.24 -6.59
N PHE A 104 29.48 11.28 -6.96
CA PHE A 104 29.90 10.18 -6.11
C PHE A 104 31.43 10.16 -5.99
N SER A 105 31.93 9.64 -4.87
CA SER A 105 33.38 9.63 -4.59
C SER A 105 34.17 8.64 -5.46
N SER A 106 33.52 7.60 -5.99
CA SER A 106 34.16 6.53 -6.78
C SER A 106 33.66 6.50 -8.21
N PHE A 107 34.60 6.26 -9.13
CA PHE A 107 34.34 6.04 -10.55
C PHE A 107 33.28 4.96 -10.80
N TYR A 108 33.32 3.83 -10.07
CA TYR A 108 32.36 2.74 -10.29
C TYR A 108 30.95 3.11 -9.83
N PHE A 109 30.80 3.96 -8.81
CA PHE A 109 29.50 4.48 -8.41
C PHE A 109 28.89 5.37 -9.51
N GLU A 110 29.69 6.30 -10.04
CA GLU A 110 29.26 7.18 -11.12
C GLU A 110 28.92 6.38 -12.39
N LEU A 111 29.77 5.41 -12.76
CA LEU A 111 29.53 4.52 -13.89
C LEU A 111 28.26 3.65 -13.70
N ALA A 112 28.07 3.08 -12.51
CA ALA A 112 26.85 2.33 -12.19
C ALA A 112 25.61 3.23 -12.31
N PHE A 113 25.69 4.48 -11.87
CA PHE A 113 24.57 5.41 -11.91
C PHE A 113 24.24 5.84 -13.34
N LEU A 114 25.27 6.11 -14.16
CA LEU A 114 25.15 6.36 -15.60
C LEU A 114 24.45 5.20 -16.32
N VAL A 115 24.91 3.97 -16.09
CA VAL A 115 24.34 2.77 -16.73
C VAL A 115 22.89 2.54 -16.28
N ASN A 116 22.58 2.66 -14.98
CA ASN A 116 21.21 2.47 -14.50
C ASN A 116 20.27 3.58 -14.96
N SER A 117 20.71 4.84 -15.01
CA SER A 117 19.89 5.96 -15.50
C SER A 117 19.51 5.79 -16.97
N ALA A 118 20.41 5.26 -17.79
CA ALA A 118 20.13 4.91 -19.17
C ALA A 118 19.15 3.72 -19.27
N ILE A 119 19.37 2.63 -18.52
CA ILE A 119 18.61 1.38 -18.65
C ILE A 119 17.21 1.46 -18.03
N ILE A 120 17.03 2.20 -16.93
CA ILE A 120 15.79 2.19 -16.14
C ILE A 120 14.57 2.65 -16.96
N ILE A 121 14.75 3.66 -17.82
CA ILE A 121 13.69 4.24 -18.64
C ILE A 121 13.11 3.23 -19.65
N PRO A 122 13.90 2.66 -20.59
CA PRO A 122 13.39 1.70 -21.54
C PRO A 122 12.93 0.41 -20.86
N ARG A 123 13.56 0.01 -19.75
CA ARG A 123 13.15 -1.16 -18.96
C ARG A 123 11.71 -1.02 -18.46
N LEU A 124 11.36 0.12 -17.84
CA LEU A 124 10.01 0.38 -17.33
C LEU A 124 8.96 0.44 -18.46
N LEU A 125 9.31 1.07 -19.59
CA LEU A 125 8.39 1.19 -20.72
C LEU A 125 8.11 -0.14 -21.40
N LEU A 126 9.12 -0.98 -21.58
CA LEU A 126 8.96 -2.27 -22.24
C LEU A 126 8.29 -3.31 -21.31
N GLU A 127 8.51 -3.22 -20.00
CA GLU A 127 7.75 -3.99 -19.00
C GLU A 127 6.25 -3.73 -19.16
N GLU A 128 5.85 -2.46 -19.17
CA GLU A 128 4.45 -2.04 -19.30
C GLU A 128 3.88 -2.38 -20.69
N LEU A 129 4.66 -2.24 -21.76
CA LEU A 129 4.25 -2.64 -23.10
C LEU A 129 3.90 -4.15 -23.18
N LEU A 130 4.68 -5.01 -22.52
CA LEU A 130 4.36 -6.45 -22.45
C LEU A 130 3.07 -6.71 -21.68
N VAL A 131 2.84 -5.97 -20.58
CA VAL A 131 1.60 -6.04 -19.80
C VAL A 131 0.39 -5.64 -20.66
N VAL A 132 0.49 -4.52 -21.39
CA VAL A 132 -0.55 -4.02 -22.31
C VAL A 132 -0.78 -4.97 -23.50
N ASN A 133 0.23 -5.74 -23.90
CA ASN A 133 0.14 -6.80 -24.90
C ASN A 133 -0.33 -8.17 -24.33
N GLY A 134 -0.63 -8.25 -23.03
CA GLY A 134 -1.16 -9.44 -22.36
C GLY A 134 -0.10 -10.48 -21.95
N ASP A 135 1.20 -10.19 -22.07
CA ASP A 135 2.32 -11.07 -21.66
C ASP A 135 2.70 -10.86 -20.16
N VAL A 136 1.69 -10.71 -19.29
CA VAL A 136 1.88 -10.35 -17.86
C VAL A 136 2.84 -11.29 -17.12
N TRP A 137 2.68 -12.61 -17.30
CA TRP A 137 3.51 -13.62 -16.62
C TRP A 137 4.97 -13.56 -17.03
N ARG A 138 5.24 -13.36 -18.31
CA ARG A 138 6.62 -13.27 -18.82
C ARG A 138 7.27 -11.98 -18.35
N SER A 139 6.54 -10.88 -18.40
CA SER A 139 7.00 -9.58 -17.90
C SER A 139 7.43 -9.68 -16.43
N ALA A 140 6.54 -10.20 -15.57
CA ALA A 140 6.84 -10.41 -14.16
C ALA A 140 7.98 -11.42 -13.92
N GLY A 141 8.05 -12.49 -14.71
CA GLY A 141 9.11 -13.50 -14.62
C GLY A 141 10.49 -12.93 -14.93
N TYR A 142 10.63 -12.16 -16.02
CA TYR A 142 11.90 -11.53 -16.39
C TYR A 142 12.37 -10.55 -15.31
N ARG A 143 11.45 -9.76 -14.73
CA ARG A 143 11.74 -8.86 -13.62
C ARG A 143 12.28 -9.59 -12.39
N VAL A 144 11.68 -10.73 -12.01
CA VAL A 144 12.17 -11.53 -10.88
C VAL A 144 13.56 -12.08 -11.16
N VAL A 145 13.81 -12.63 -12.36
CA VAL A 145 15.13 -13.15 -12.73
C VAL A 145 16.19 -12.06 -12.65
N GLY A 146 15.90 -10.86 -13.15
CA GLY A 146 16.82 -9.73 -13.08
C GLY A 146 17.09 -9.21 -11.66
N GLU A 147 16.06 -9.11 -10.82
CA GLU A 147 16.21 -8.70 -9.42
C GLU A 147 16.98 -9.73 -8.60
N VAL A 148 16.73 -11.04 -8.80
CA VAL A 148 17.50 -12.12 -8.16
C VAL A 148 18.95 -12.06 -8.61
N PHE A 149 19.21 -11.92 -9.92
CA PHE A 149 20.57 -11.76 -10.44
C PHE A 149 21.26 -10.55 -9.82
N ARG A 150 20.59 -9.39 -9.79
CA ARG A 150 21.12 -8.14 -9.22
C ARG A 150 21.55 -8.35 -7.78
N VAL A 151 20.71 -8.96 -6.95
CA VAL A 151 20.98 -9.17 -5.53
C VAL A 151 22.10 -10.19 -5.32
N VAL A 152 22.07 -11.32 -6.04
CA VAL A 152 23.11 -12.35 -5.95
C VAL A 152 24.47 -11.80 -6.36
N MET A 153 24.55 -11.10 -7.50
CA MET A 153 25.80 -10.53 -7.97
C MET A 153 26.31 -9.42 -7.07
N LEU A 154 25.41 -8.57 -6.56
CA LEU A 154 25.80 -7.53 -5.60
C LEU A 154 26.40 -8.16 -4.34
N VAL A 155 25.76 -9.16 -3.73
CA VAL A 155 26.30 -9.85 -2.55
C VAL A 155 27.60 -10.59 -2.85
N LEU A 156 27.69 -11.28 -4.00
CA LEU A 156 28.88 -12.03 -4.40
C LEU A 156 30.08 -11.10 -4.61
N VAL A 157 29.92 -10.02 -5.37
CA VAL A 157 31.00 -9.05 -5.62
C VAL A 157 31.41 -8.39 -4.30
N VAL A 158 30.46 -7.92 -3.49
CA VAL A 158 30.75 -7.34 -2.17
C VAL A 158 31.55 -8.32 -1.29
N SER A 159 31.20 -9.60 -1.29
CA SER A 159 31.88 -10.61 -0.47
C SER A 159 33.34 -10.85 -0.87
N GLN A 160 33.67 -10.60 -2.15
CA GLN A 160 35.01 -10.83 -2.71
C GLN A 160 35.87 -9.56 -2.73
N THR A 161 35.31 -8.45 -3.18
CA THR A 161 36.07 -7.22 -3.47
C THR A 161 35.97 -6.19 -2.36
N ARG A 162 34.89 -6.22 -1.56
CA ARG A 162 34.51 -5.15 -0.63
C ARG A 162 34.47 -3.77 -1.29
N ASP A 163 34.11 -3.73 -2.57
CA ASP A 163 33.88 -2.48 -3.32
C ASP A 163 32.39 -2.39 -3.70
N LEU A 164 31.68 -1.44 -3.07
CA LEU A 164 30.25 -1.26 -3.27
C LEU A 164 29.92 -0.64 -4.64
N GLY A 165 30.78 0.24 -5.16
CA GLY A 165 30.59 0.84 -6.47
C GLY A 165 30.69 -0.22 -7.58
N LEU A 166 31.73 -1.06 -7.52
CA LEU A 166 31.90 -2.18 -8.45
C LEU A 166 30.73 -3.17 -8.34
N ALA A 167 30.29 -3.48 -7.12
CA ALA A 167 29.14 -4.36 -6.92
C ALA A 167 27.86 -3.81 -7.55
N LEU A 168 27.57 -2.51 -7.40
CA LEU A 168 26.43 -1.85 -8.05
C LEU A 168 26.57 -1.88 -9.58
N PHE A 169 27.76 -1.62 -10.11
CA PHE A 169 28.01 -1.67 -11.54
C PHE A 169 27.74 -3.08 -12.11
N VAL A 170 28.32 -4.13 -11.51
CA VAL A 170 28.08 -5.52 -11.94
C VAL A 170 26.60 -5.91 -11.77
N ALA A 171 25.96 -5.48 -10.69
CA ALA A 171 24.54 -5.73 -10.44
C ALA A 171 23.63 -5.05 -11.48
N SER A 172 24.10 -3.99 -12.14
CA SER A 172 23.42 -3.34 -13.28
C SER A 172 23.25 -4.30 -14.47
N GLY A 173 24.08 -5.34 -14.56
CA GLY A 173 23.91 -6.45 -15.50
C GLY A 173 22.55 -7.13 -15.37
N GLY A 174 21.97 -7.20 -14.17
CA GLY A 174 20.61 -7.72 -13.97
C GLY A 174 19.55 -6.86 -14.69
N SER A 175 19.68 -5.53 -14.60
CA SER A 175 18.83 -4.59 -15.33
C SER A 175 18.98 -4.72 -16.85
N ALA A 176 20.21 -4.97 -17.33
CA ALA A 176 20.49 -5.20 -18.75
C ALA A 176 19.89 -6.54 -19.24
N ILE A 177 19.97 -7.60 -18.43
CA ILE A 177 19.33 -8.90 -18.73
C ILE A 177 17.81 -8.73 -18.84
N GLU A 178 17.17 -8.02 -17.91
CA GLU A 178 15.74 -7.71 -17.97
C GLU A 178 15.38 -7.01 -19.27
N LEU A 179 16.11 -5.94 -19.60
CA LEU A 179 15.91 -5.16 -20.81
C LEU A 179 16.08 -6.03 -22.07
N GLY A 180 17.14 -6.85 -22.11
CA GLY A 180 17.40 -7.79 -23.19
C GLY A 180 16.28 -8.82 -23.37
N CYS A 181 15.73 -9.36 -22.27
CA CYS A 181 14.59 -10.26 -22.30
C CYS A 181 13.33 -9.59 -22.86
N TYR A 182 13.07 -8.33 -22.49
CA TYR A 182 11.95 -7.57 -23.02
C TYR A 182 12.09 -7.30 -24.52
N VAL A 183 13.26 -6.85 -24.96
CA VAL A 183 13.56 -6.59 -26.37
C VAL A 183 13.46 -7.88 -27.19
N TRP A 184 14.11 -8.95 -26.74
CA TRP A 184 14.04 -10.26 -27.39
C TRP A 184 12.59 -10.72 -27.54
N ARG A 185 11.79 -10.58 -26.49
CA ARG A 185 10.38 -11.00 -26.51
C ARG A 185 9.57 -10.24 -27.56
N ILE A 186 9.78 -8.93 -27.69
CA ILE A 186 9.07 -8.08 -28.66
C ILE A 186 9.47 -8.46 -30.09
N ILE A 187 10.76 -8.68 -30.35
CA ILE A 187 11.28 -9.10 -31.66
C ILE A 187 10.78 -10.51 -32.03
N ALA A 188 10.88 -11.47 -31.10
CA ALA A 188 10.50 -12.87 -31.33
C ALA A 188 9.01 -13.03 -31.65
N LYS A 189 8.15 -12.13 -31.15
CA LYS A 189 6.72 -12.16 -31.44
C LYS A 189 6.37 -11.58 -32.82
N ARG A 190 7.36 -11.09 -33.59
CA ARG A 190 7.21 -10.33 -34.85
C ARG A 190 6.03 -9.37 -34.80
N SER A 191 5.83 -8.73 -33.64
CA SER A 191 4.60 -8.01 -33.44
C SER A 191 4.61 -6.79 -34.36
N ASN A 192 3.56 -6.61 -35.16
CA ASN A 192 3.24 -5.33 -35.82
C ASN A 192 2.89 -4.25 -34.76
N SER A 193 3.59 -4.21 -33.63
CA SER A 193 3.33 -3.32 -32.50
C SER A 193 3.84 -1.90 -32.75
N LEU A 194 4.59 -1.69 -33.83
CA LEU A 194 5.15 -0.39 -34.18
C LEU A 194 4.64 0.05 -35.55
N SER A 195 4.28 1.32 -35.66
CA SER A 195 3.90 1.98 -36.91
C SER A 195 4.59 3.35 -36.98
N ARG A 196 4.68 3.94 -38.17
CA ARG A 196 5.27 5.29 -38.30
C ARG A 196 4.39 6.33 -37.63
N ALA A 197 4.81 6.81 -36.46
CA ALA A 197 4.14 7.91 -35.77
C ALA A 197 4.29 9.24 -36.54
N SER A 198 3.21 10.00 -36.68
CA SER A 198 3.25 11.35 -37.25
C SER A 198 3.59 12.40 -36.18
N VAL A 199 4.01 13.60 -36.59
CA VAL A 199 4.26 14.73 -35.66
C VAL A 199 3.04 14.99 -34.77
N SER A 200 1.83 14.90 -35.31
CA SER A 200 0.59 15.03 -34.54
C SER A 200 0.41 13.96 -33.46
N ASP A 201 0.96 12.77 -33.63
CA ASP A 201 0.95 11.71 -32.61
C ASP A 201 1.93 12.04 -31.49
N PHE A 202 3.12 12.55 -31.82
CA PHE A 202 4.08 13.06 -30.84
C PHE A 202 3.51 14.21 -30.02
N VAL A 203 2.87 15.20 -30.66
CA VAL A 203 2.23 16.32 -29.96
C VAL A 203 1.16 15.81 -28.98
N LYS A 204 0.33 14.85 -29.39
CA LYS A 204 -0.68 14.24 -28.53
C LYS A 204 -0.06 13.51 -27.33
N VAL A 205 0.94 12.65 -27.57
CA VAL A 205 1.65 11.94 -26.49
C VAL A 205 2.32 12.93 -25.54
N PHE A 206 2.99 13.96 -26.08
CA PHE A 206 3.68 14.97 -25.29
C PHE A 206 2.70 15.81 -24.45
N SER A 207 1.55 16.20 -25.01
CA SER A 207 0.50 16.95 -24.29
C SER A 207 -0.10 16.17 -23.11
N TYR A 208 -0.10 14.84 -23.20
CA TYR A 208 -0.45 13.95 -22.09
C TYR A 208 0.71 13.80 -21.09
N LEU A 209 1.94 13.64 -21.61
CA LEU A 209 3.15 13.43 -20.84
C LEU A 209 3.40 14.56 -19.82
N VAL A 210 3.40 15.80 -20.27
CA VAL A 210 3.79 16.97 -19.47
C VAL A 210 3.01 17.09 -18.15
N PRO A 211 1.66 17.18 -18.14
CA PRO A 211 0.92 17.34 -16.89
C PRO A 211 1.06 16.14 -15.95
N VAL A 212 1.18 14.92 -16.49
CA VAL A 212 1.35 13.71 -15.68
C VAL A 212 2.75 13.63 -15.08
N ALA A 213 3.79 14.01 -15.84
CA ALA A 213 5.17 14.07 -15.35
C ALA A 213 5.32 15.11 -14.23
N PHE A 214 4.73 16.30 -14.40
CA PHE A 214 4.69 17.31 -13.32
C PHE A 214 3.93 16.81 -12.09
N SER A 215 2.87 16.01 -12.27
CA SER A 215 2.19 15.35 -11.16
C SER A 215 3.11 14.38 -10.41
N GLY A 216 3.87 13.56 -11.14
CA GLY A 216 4.83 12.60 -10.57
C GLY A 216 5.93 13.31 -9.79
N LEU A 217 6.47 14.40 -10.33
CA LEU A 217 7.46 15.24 -9.65
C LEU A 217 6.89 15.87 -8.37
N ALA A 218 5.65 16.34 -8.39
CA ALA A 218 5.00 16.86 -7.20
C ALA A 218 4.83 15.77 -6.11
N VAL A 219 4.56 14.53 -6.50
CA VAL A 219 4.53 13.38 -5.57
C VAL A 219 5.92 13.09 -4.99
N ILE A 220 6.98 13.10 -5.81
CA ILE A 220 8.36 12.95 -5.31
C ILE A 220 8.66 14.03 -4.25
N LEU A 221 8.35 15.29 -4.55
CA LEU A 221 8.59 16.39 -3.60
C LEU A 221 7.76 16.20 -2.32
N PHE A 222 6.54 15.68 -2.43
CA PHE A 222 5.73 15.39 -1.26
C PHE A 222 6.33 14.26 -0.39
N GLU A 223 6.84 13.19 -1.02
CA GLU A 223 7.24 11.97 -0.31
C GLU A 223 8.73 11.89 0.08
N ARG A 224 9.61 12.61 -0.64
CA ARG A 224 11.07 12.43 -0.59
C ARG A 224 11.86 13.72 -0.44
N PHE A 225 11.21 14.88 -0.34
CA PHE A 225 11.94 16.14 -0.32
C PHE A 225 12.83 16.32 0.92
N ASP A 226 12.48 15.71 2.05
CA ASP A 226 13.36 15.58 3.22
C ASP A 226 14.72 14.97 2.85
N GLN A 227 14.72 13.87 2.10
CA GLN A 227 15.95 13.19 1.68
C GLN A 227 16.69 13.99 0.60
N ILE A 228 15.97 14.62 -0.34
CA ILE A 228 16.57 15.49 -1.37
C ILE A 228 17.24 16.70 -0.72
N PHE A 229 16.57 17.37 0.20
CA PHE A 229 17.11 18.51 0.93
C PHE A 229 18.34 18.11 1.74
N LEU A 230 18.23 17.06 2.56
CA LEU A 230 19.32 16.63 3.43
C LEU A 230 20.52 16.05 2.66
N SER A 231 20.32 15.53 1.45
CA SER A 231 21.43 15.07 0.60
C SER A 231 22.43 16.18 0.24
N HIS A 232 22.02 17.45 0.28
CA HIS A 232 22.88 18.60 -0.02
C HIS A 232 23.46 19.26 1.24
N VAL A 233 22.90 18.95 2.41
CA VAL A 233 23.25 19.59 3.68
C VAL A 233 24.11 18.68 4.54
N LEU A 234 23.92 17.37 4.43
CA LEU A 234 24.59 16.38 5.27
C LEU A 234 25.78 15.74 4.56
N THR A 235 26.74 15.28 5.37
CA THR A 235 27.74 14.32 4.94
C THR A 235 27.06 12.99 4.57
N PRO A 236 27.68 12.15 3.70
CA PRO A 236 27.14 10.82 3.41
C PRO A 236 26.91 9.98 4.67
N GLU A 237 27.77 10.08 5.69
CA GLU A 237 27.63 9.35 6.94
C GLU A 237 26.37 9.75 7.72
N ASP A 238 26.13 11.05 7.91
CA ASP A 238 24.95 11.54 8.61
C ASP A 238 23.67 11.28 7.79
N PHE A 239 23.76 11.36 6.46
CA PHE A 239 22.68 10.97 5.57
C PHE A 239 22.35 9.48 5.68
N ALA A 240 23.34 8.60 5.87
CA ALA A 240 23.13 7.17 6.08
C ALA A 240 22.29 6.91 7.34
N LEU A 241 22.62 7.59 8.45
CA LEU A 241 21.87 7.49 9.71
C LEU A 241 20.42 7.95 9.52
N TYR A 242 20.23 9.08 8.83
CA TYR A 242 18.89 9.58 8.53
C TYR A 242 18.08 8.61 7.64
N ALA A 243 18.64 8.21 6.50
CA ALA A 243 17.97 7.37 5.53
C ALA A 243 17.67 5.94 6.04
N ILE A 244 18.45 5.44 6.99
CA ILE A 244 18.16 4.18 7.69
C ILE A 244 17.06 4.37 8.73
N GLY A 245 17.08 5.47 9.48
CA GLY A 245 16.01 5.80 10.41
C GLY A 245 14.65 5.99 9.71
N CYS A 246 14.64 6.58 8.51
CA CYS A 246 13.45 6.75 7.69
C CYS A 246 13.17 5.56 6.75
N LEU A 247 13.71 4.36 7.04
CA LEU A 247 13.45 3.20 6.20
C LEU A 247 12.01 2.71 6.37
N ALA A 248 11.25 2.79 5.29
CA ALA A 248 9.91 2.23 5.19
C ALA A 248 9.90 0.73 5.51
N ILE A 249 8.94 0.30 6.33
CA ILE A 249 8.69 -1.11 6.68
C ILE A 249 7.67 -1.66 5.68
N PRO A 250 8.08 -2.47 4.69
CA PRO A 250 7.23 -2.80 3.54
C PRO A 250 5.88 -3.43 3.89
N PRO A 251 5.77 -4.37 4.86
CA PRO A 251 4.47 -4.94 5.24
C PRO A 251 3.40 -3.91 5.61
N LEU A 252 3.77 -2.80 6.26
CA LEU A 252 2.82 -1.76 6.68
C LEU A 252 2.29 -0.95 5.49
N PHE A 253 3.17 -0.63 4.53
CA PHE A 253 2.76 0.04 3.29
C PHE A 253 1.91 -0.86 2.39
N VAL A 254 2.25 -2.15 2.28
CA VAL A 254 1.49 -3.10 1.48
C VAL A 254 0.06 -3.27 2.01
N LEU A 255 -0.13 -3.20 3.33
CA LEU A 255 -1.45 -3.23 3.95
C LEU A 255 -2.32 -2.06 3.48
N GLU A 256 -1.82 -0.82 3.58
CA GLU A 256 -2.52 0.38 3.12
C GLU A 256 -2.89 0.28 1.64
N GLN A 257 -1.92 -0.07 0.79
CA GLN A 257 -2.15 -0.21 -0.64
C GLN A 257 -3.21 -1.27 -0.98
N SER A 258 -3.25 -2.36 -0.20
CA SER A 258 -4.23 -3.43 -0.39
C SER A 258 -5.66 -2.97 -0.07
N VAL A 259 -5.83 -2.24 1.04
CA VAL A 259 -7.12 -1.64 1.41
C VAL A 259 -7.55 -0.62 0.35
N THR A 260 -6.67 0.30 -0.03
CA THR A 260 -6.95 1.35 -1.02
C THR A 260 -7.36 0.78 -2.38
N ARG A 261 -6.74 -0.32 -2.84
CA ARG A 261 -7.09 -1.01 -4.09
C ARG A 261 -8.53 -1.56 -4.12
N VAL A 262 -9.04 -2.02 -2.99
CA VAL A 262 -10.42 -2.52 -2.88
C VAL A 262 -11.41 -1.38 -2.61
N LEU A 263 -10.97 -0.39 -1.84
CA LEU A 263 -11.80 0.75 -1.42
C LEU A 263 -12.20 1.65 -2.60
N ILE A 264 -11.27 1.96 -3.51
CA ILE A 264 -11.55 2.84 -4.67
C ILE A 264 -12.74 2.36 -5.53
N PRO A 265 -12.74 1.12 -6.07
CA PRO A 265 -13.86 0.66 -6.91
C PRO A 265 -15.17 0.52 -6.13
N ALA A 266 -15.11 0.14 -4.85
CA ALA A 266 -16.29 0.02 -4.00
C ALA A 266 -16.90 1.39 -3.66
N LEU A 267 -16.07 2.42 -3.44
CA LEU A 267 -16.50 3.81 -3.32
C LEU A 267 -17.10 4.31 -4.65
N ALA A 268 -16.44 4.08 -5.78
CA ALA A 268 -16.93 4.49 -7.09
C ALA A 268 -18.34 3.94 -7.37
N LYS A 269 -18.57 2.65 -7.07
CA LYS A 269 -19.89 2.03 -7.19
C LYS A 269 -20.93 2.66 -6.26
N SER A 270 -20.53 3.02 -5.04
CA SER A 270 -21.45 3.58 -4.04
C SER A 270 -21.79 5.05 -4.29
N LEU A 271 -20.88 5.80 -4.93
CA LEU A 271 -21.04 7.24 -5.20
C LEU A 271 -21.89 7.53 -6.45
N THR A 272 -22.16 6.54 -7.30
CA THR A 272 -22.99 6.70 -8.52
C THR A 272 -24.50 6.80 -8.27
N SER A 273 -24.99 6.34 -7.12
CA SER A 273 -26.41 6.40 -6.75
C SER A 273 -26.61 7.23 -5.50
N THR A 274 -27.53 8.20 -5.53
CA THR A 274 -27.80 9.16 -4.44
C THR A 274 -28.18 8.48 -3.12
N GLU A 275 -28.83 7.31 -3.19
CA GLU A 275 -29.24 6.50 -2.02
C GLU A 275 -28.08 5.76 -1.33
N LYS A 276 -26.90 5.63 -1.96
CA LYS A 276 -25.78 4.84 -1.41
C LYS A 276 -24.63 5.66 -0.81
N LYS A 277 -24.81 6.97 -0.61
CA LYS A 277 -23.82 7.82 0.06
C LYS A 277 -23.51 7.37 1.50
N SER A 278 -24.54 6.94 2.24
CA SER A 278 -24.36 6.39 3.60
C SER A 278 -23.50 5.12 3.59
N HIS A 279 -23.65 4.28 2.56
CA HIS A 279 -22.82 3.09 2.39
C HIS A 279 -21.35 3.45 2.09
N ALA A 280 -21.10 4.50 1.30
CA ALA A 280 -19.75 5.00 1.06
C ALA A 280 -19.06 5.50 2.36
N ILE A 281 -19.82 6.14 3.25
CA ILE A 281 -19.32 6.57 4.58
C ILE A 281 -18.95 5.36 5.43
N ILE A 282 -19.82 4.35 5.49
CA ILE A 282 -19.56 3.11 6.26
C ILE A 282 -18.31 2.40 5.73
N LEU A 283 -18.18 2.29 4.41
CA LEU A 283 -17.03 1.66 3.77
C LEU A 283 -15.72 2.40 4.06
N PHE A 284 -15.72 3.74 3.98
CA PHE A 284 -14.54 4.53 4.33
C PHE A 284 -14.19 4.41 5.81
N ARG A 285 -15.17 4.55 6.71
CA ARG A 285 -14.97 4.42 8.17
C ARG A 285 -14.40 3.05 8.57
N SER A 286 -14.96 1.98 8.02
CA SER A 286 -14.49 0.61 8.28
C SER A 286 -13.07 0.41 7.78
N SER A 287 -12.75 0.89 6.58
CA SER A 287 -11.38 0.84 6.04
C SER A 287 -10.38 1.59 6.93
N VAL A 288 -10.74 2.79 7.39
CA VAL A 288 -9.91 3.58 8.33
C VAL A 288 -9.72 2.84 9.66
N ALA A 289 -10.78 2.23 10.21
CA ALA A 289 -10.68 1.46 11.45
C ALA A 289 -9.79 0.21 11.29
N GLN A 290 -9.93 -0.52 10.17
CA GLN A 290 -9.10 -1.69 9.85
C GLN A 290 -7.63 -1.31 9.70
N LEU A 291 -7.32 -0.23 8.96
CA LEU A 291 -5.96 0.26 8.85
C LEU A 291 -5.40 0.68 10.20
N ALA A 292 -6.17 1.42 11.00
CA ALA A 292 -5.76 1.84 12.33
C ALA A 292 -5.41 0.66 13.23
N PHE A 293 -6.19 -0.42 13.17
CA PHE A 293 -6.01 -1.61 14.01
C PHE A 293 -4.61 -2.23 13.85
N PHE A 294 -4.02 -2.14 12.66
CA PHE A 294 -2.67 -2.65 12.42
C PHE A 294 -1.59 -1.56 12.48
N LEU A 295 -1.84 -0.39 11.89
CA LEU A 295 -0.84 0.65 11.72
C LEU A 295 -0.55 1.42 13.01
N VAL A 296 -1.57 1.70 13.84
CA VAL A 296 -1.38 2.49 15.08
C VAL A 296 -0.59 1.69 16.13
N PRO A 297 -0.93 0.43 16.47
CA PRO A 297 -0.12 -0.34 17.42
C PRO A 297 1.30 -0.56 16.90
N SER A 298 1.47 -0.81 15.60
CA SER A 298 2.79 -0.95 14.97
C SER A 298 3.62 0.33 15.11
N ALA A 299 3.04 1.50 14.81
CA ALA A 299 3.71 2.78 14.95
C ALA A 299 4.20 3.00 16.39
N ILE A 300 3.32 2.79 17.37
CA ILE A 300 3.63 2.94 18.79
C ILE A 300 4.73 1.97 19.22
N PHE A 301 4.62 0.70 18.84
CA PHE A 301 5.64 -0.31 19.14
C PHE A 301 6.99 0.08 18.55
N ILE A 302 7.04 0.47 17.27
CA ILE A 302 8.27 0.89 16.59
C ILE A 302 8.85 2.14 17.27
N SER A 303 8.03 3.11 17.66
CA SER A 303 8.52 4.31 18.36
C SER A 303 9.22 3.97 19.68
N VAL A 304 8.62 3.10 20.49
CA VAL A 304 9.14 2.70 21.80
C VAL A 304 10.35 1.77 21.68
N PHE A 305 10.29 0.79 20.78
CA PHE A 305 11.36 -0.19 20.55
C PHE A 305 12.36 0.24 19.47
N SER A 306 12.35 1.50 19.05
CA SER A 306 13.19 2.01 17.95
C SER A 306 14.68 1.73 18.16
N HIS A 307 15.21 1.94 19.37
CA HIS A 307 16.61 1.67 19.70
C HIS A 307 17.00 0.19 19.53
N PRO A 308 16.37 -0.78 20.22
CA PRO A 308 16.73 -2.18 20.06
C PRO A 308 16.40 -2.71 18.64
N ILE A 309 15.36 -2.21 17.98
CA ILE A 309 15.06 -2.53 16.57
C ILE A 309 16.24 -2.11 15.68
N THR A 310 16.73 -0.89 15.83
CA THR A 310 17.85 -0.36 15.04
C THR A 310 19.12 -1.17 15.28
N ILE A 311 19.43 -1.54 16.52
CA ILE A 311 20.61 -2.37 16.82
C ILE A 311 20.49 -3.76 16.18
N VAL A 312 19.33 -4.42 16.28
CA VAL A 312 19.11 -5.76 15.72
C VAL A 312 19.23 -5.75 14.19
N LEU A 313 18.60 -4.78 13.53
CA LEU A 313 18.55 -4.72 12.08
C LEU A 313 19.86 -4.18 11.49
N PHE A 314 20.41 -3.11 12.07
CA PHE A 314 21.47 -2.31 11.46
C PHE A 314 22.79 -2.29 12.22
N THR A 315 22.89 -2.88 13.43
CA THR A 315 24.06 -2.84 14.35
C THR A 315 24.15 -1.57 15.20
N SER A 316 25.00 -1.61 16.24
CA SER A 316 25.25 -0.48 17.15
C SER A 316 25.82 0.76 16.45
N ARG A 317 26.47 0.61 15.29
CA ARG A 317 26.97 1.72 14.47
C ARG A 317 25.87 2.69 14.05
N TYR A 318 24.63 2.21 13.99
CA TYR A 318 23.47 2.99 13.58
C TYR A 318 22.59 3.42 14.75
N GLU A 319 23.07 3.33 16.00
CA GLU A 319 22.29 3.68 17.19
C GLU A 319 21.60 5.06 17.10
N ARG A 320 22.31 6.06 16.57
CA ARG A 320 21.77 7.42 16.35
C ARG A 320 20.57 7.45 15.39
N ALA A 321 20.43 6.47 14.50
CA ALA A 321 19.27 6.36 13.61
C ALA A 321 17.96 6.01 14.33
N SER A 322 18.04 5.51 15.57
CA SER A 322 16.85 5.15 16.36
C SER A 322 15.92 6.33 16.61
N GLN A 323 16.46 7.54 16.79
CA GLN A 323 15.67 8.76 17.01
C GLN A 323 14.82 9.11 15.77
N PHE A 324 15.40 8.98 14.58
CA PHE A 324 14.68 9.17 13.31
C PHE A 324 13.65 8.07 13.10
N LEU A 325 13.97 6.80 13.39
CA LEU A 325 13.00 5.71 13.29
C LEU A 325 11.80 5.91 14.21
N SER A 326 12.05 6.39 15.43
CA SER A 326 10.99 6.64 16.41
C SER A 326 10.00 7.70 15.92
N LEU A 327 10.51 8.81 15.36
CA LEU A 327 9.69 9.89 14.81
C LEU A 327 9.04 9.49 13.48
N TYR A 328 9.77 8.82 12.59
CA TYR A 328 9.27 8.37 11.29
C TYR A 328 8.12 7.38 11.43
N ALA A 329 8.04 6.63 12.53
CA ALA A 329 6.91 5.75 12.81
C ALA A 329 5.56 6.48 12.87
N LEU A 330 5.52 7.80 13.15
CA LEU A 330 4.29 8.60 13.09
C LEU A 330 3.67 8.63 11.68
N THR A 331 4.48 8.47 10.64
CA THR A 331 3.97 8.40 9.25
C THR A 331 3.00 7.24 9.05
N TYR A 332 3.16 6.13 9.79
CA TYR A 332 2.22 5.00 9.77
C TYR A 332 0.88 5.34 10.40
N VAL A 333 0.85 6.22 11.41
CA VAL A 333 -0.42 6.73 11.97
C VAL A 333 -1.16 7.55 10.93
N PHE A 334 -0.44 8.33 10.12
CA PHE A 334 -1.05 9.11 9.04
C PHE A 334 -1.54 8.22 7.90
N LEU A 335 -0.86 7.11 7.59
CA LEU A 335 -1.28 6.14 6.56
C LEU A 335 -2.67 5.51 6.81
N VAL A 336 -3.20 5.62 8.04
CA VAL A 336 -4.58 5.22 8.38
C VAL A 336 -5.65 5.95 7.56
N PHE A 337 -5.36 7.17 7.09
CA PHE A 337 -6.26 7.95 6.26
C PHE A 337 -5.81 7.91 4.80
N PRO A 338 -6.43 7.06 3.95
CA PRO A 338 -6.12 7.03 2.54
C PRO A 338 -6.68 8.30 1.89
N TYR A 339 -5.78 9.19 1.45
CA TYR A 339 -6.14 10.58 1.11
C TYR A 339 -6.63 10.75 -0.34
N ASP A 340 -6.31 9.83 -1.23
CA ASP A 340 -6.59 9.94 -2.66
C ASP A 340 -7.77 9.07 -3.13
N VAL A 341 -8.37 8.28 -2.24
CA VAL A 341 -9.44 7.33 -2.58
C VAL A 341 -10.69 7.99 -3.16
N PHE A 342 -11.12 9.12 -2.61
CA PHE A 342 -12.32 9.83 -3.08
C PHE A 342 -12.11 10.49 -4.45
N PRO A 343 -11.06 11.31 -4.66
CA PRO A 343 -10.75 11.87 -5.98
C PRO A 343 -10.58 10.80 -7.05
N ARG A 344 -9.93 9.66 -6.72
CA ARG A 344 -9.78 8.52 -7.65
C ARG A 344 -11.12 7.86 -7.95
N ALA A 345 -11.95 7.61 -6.94
CA ALA A 345 -13.28 7.02 -7.11
C ALA A 345 -14.23 7.91 -7.94
N LEU A 346 -14.10 9.23 -7.85
CA LEU A 346 -14.88 10.21 -8.60
C LEU A 346 -14.29 10.56 -9.98
N GLY A 347 -13.11 10.03 -10.34
CA GLY A 347 -12.42 10.35 -11.60
C GLY A 347 -11.91 11.79 -11.70
N LYS A 348 -11.68 12.49 -10.59
CA LYS A 348 -11.27 13.90 -10.54
C LYS A 348 -9.75 14.06 -10.72
N SER A 349 -9.20 13.64 -11.86
CA SER A 349 -7.76 13.64 -12.13
C SER A 349 -7.11 15.04 -12.07
N GLY A 350 -7.77 16.07 -12.63
CA GLY A 350 -7.26 17.45 -12.58
C GLY A 350 -7.19 18.03 -11.16
N TRP A 351 -8.12 17.62 -10.28
CA TRP A 351 -8.05 17.98 -8.87
C TRP A 351 -6.89 17.28 -8.18
N LEU A 352 -6.69 15.99 -8.46
CA LEU A 352 -5.61 15.18 -7.89
C LEU A 352 -4.23 15.76 -8.22
N PHE A 353 -4.04 16.28 -9.44
CA PHE A 353 -2.82 16.99 -9.83
C PHE A 353 -2.57 18.23 -8.95
N ARG A 354 -3.55 19.14 -8.85
CA ARG A 354 -3.44 20.37 -8.05
C ARG A 354 -3.19 20.05 -6.57
N PHE A 355 -3.80 18.96 -6.09
CA PHE A 355 -3.63 18.49 -4.73
C PHE A 355 -2.21 18.00 -4.45
N HIS A 356 -1.63 17.19 -5.34
CA HIS A 356 -0.22 16.77 -5.20
C HIS A 356 0.75 17.94 -5.35
N LEU A 357 0.45 18.92 -6.21
CA LEU A 357 1.25 20.14 -6.31
C LEU A 357 1.25 20.92 -4.99
N LEU A 358 0.07 21.11 -4.37
CA LEU A 358 -0.04 21.71 -3.05
C LEU A 358 0.74 20.90 -1.99
N ALA A 359 0.64 19.58 -2.04
CA ALA A 359 1.35 18.66 -1.15
C ALA A 359 2.87 18.78 -1.29
N GLY A 360 3.38 18.82 -2.52
CA GLY A 360 4.79 19.03 -2.82
C GLY A 360 5.29 20.38 -2.31
N CYS A 361 4.57 21.47 -2.59
CA CYS A 361 4.93 22.81 -2.10
C CYS A 361 4.92 22.89 -0.57
N LEU A 362 3.93 22.31 0.09
CA LEU A 362 3.86 22.28 1.55
C LEU A 362 5.01 21.47 2.14
N SER A 363 5.34 20.32 1.54
CA SER A 363 6.50 19.51 1.92
C SER A 363 7.79 20.31 1.80
N VAL A 364 8.02 20.96 0.65
CA VAL A 364 9.20 21.81 0.42
C VAL A 364 9.34 22.88 1.50
N LEU A 365 8.28 23.64 1.76
CA LEU A 365 8.30 24.73 2.74
C LEU A 365 8.53 24.21 4.17
N SER A 366 7.75 23.21 4.59
CA SER A 366 7.81 22.69 5.97
C SER A 366 9.12 21.97 6.27
N VAL A 367 9.66 21.21 5.32
CA VAL A 367 10.96 20.54 5.44
C VAL A 367 12.09 21.56 5.45
N ALA A 368 12.07 22.57 4.57
CA ALA A 368 13.12 23.58 4.53
C ALA A 368 13.14 24.42 5.83
N ILE A 369 11.97 24.85 6.32
CA ILE A 369 11.85 25.57 7.60
C ILE A 369 12.29 24.67 8.75
N GLY A 370 11.77 23.45 8.84
CA GLY A 370 12.13 22.50 9.89
C GLY A 370 13.62 22.18 9.88
N GLY A 371 14.18 21.96 8.69
CA GLY A 371 15.60 21.71 8.45
C GLY A 371 16.48 22.86 8.90
N ALA A 372 16.08 24.10 8.63
CA ALA A 372 16.80 25.29 9.08
C ALA A 372 16.76 25.45 10.62
N LEU A 373 15.68 25.03 11.29
CA LEU A 373 15.52 25.17 12.74
C LEU A 373 16.25 24.09 13.54
N ASN A 374 16.20 22.84 13.11
CA ASN A 374 16.70 21.70 13.90
C ASN A 374 17.34 20.59 13.04
N GLY A 375 17.94 20.97 11.92
CA GLY A 375 18.69 20.07 11.05
C GLY A 375 17.86 18.87 10.56
N PRO A 376 18.42 17.65 10.51
CA PRO A 376 17.73 16.46 10.01
C PRO A 376 16.45 16.11 10.77
N PHE A 377 16.46 16.32 12.10
CA PHE A 377 15.30 16.02 12.92
C PHE A 377 14.15 16.98 12.60
N GLY A 378 14.45 18.28 12.47
CA GLY A 378 13.48 19.28 12.07
C GLY A 378 12.94 19.07 10.65
N ALA A 379 13.79 18.65 9.71
CA ALA A 379 13.36 18.28 8.36
C ALA A 379 12.35 17.12 8.38
N LEU A 380 12.59 16.09 9.22
CA LEU A 380 11.64 14.98 9.40
C LEU A 380 10.32 15.43 10.07
N VAL A 381 10.38 16.33 11.05
CA VAL A 381 9.16 16.94 11.62
C VAL A 381 8.37 17.69 10.55
N GLY A 382 9.05 18.43 9.68
CA GLY A 382 8.46 19.11 8.52
C GLY A 382 7.74 18.14 7.58
N LEU A 383 8.38 17.01 7.24
CA LEU A 383 7.77 15.96 6.44
C LEU A 383 6.52 15.36 7.12
N CYS A 384 6.60 15.01 8.40
CA CYS A 384 5.46 14.50 9.15
C CYS A 384 4.31 15.50 9.18
N PHE A 385 4.61 16.79 9.35
CA PHE A 385 3.63 17.87 9.33
C PHE A 385 2.95 18.01 7.96
N SER A 386 3.71 18.00 6.87
CA SER A 386 3.13 18.10 5.51
C SER A 386 2.24 16.89 5.21
N GLN A 387 2.68 15.68 5.58
CA GLN A 387 1.91 14.45 5.39
C GLN A 387 0.61 14.43 6.19
N ALA A 388 0.63 14.89 7.43
CA ALA A 388 -0.56 15.01 8.27
C ALA A 388 -1.54 16.06 7.71
N SER A 389 -1.02 17.23 7.34
CA SER A 389 -1.82 18.34 6.81
C SER A 389 -2.56 17.96 5.53
N ILE A 390 -1.88 17.30 4.60
CA ILE A 390 -2.47 16.89 3.32
C ILE A 390 -3.57 15.85 3.52
N ARG A 391 -3.39 14.87 4.42
CA ARG A 391 -4.45 13.91 4.76
C ARG A 391 -5.66 14.55 5.42
N PHE A 392 -5.44 15.54 6.28
CA PHE A 392 -6.53 16.30 6.89
C PHE A 392 -7.31 17.12 5.85
N LEU A 393 -6.62 17.73 4.88
CA LEU A 393 -7.25 18.46 3.77
C LEU A 393 -8.07 17.51 2.87
N ALA A 394 -7.52 16.35 2.51
CA ALA A 394 -8.23 15.33 1.75
C ALA A 394 -9.49 14.84 2.46
N LEU A 395 -9.41 14.57 3.76
CA LEU A 395 -10.56 14.19 4.57
C LEU A 395 -11.62 15.31 4.62
N SER A 396 -11.18 16.55 4.75
CA SER A 396 -12.06 17.71 4.74
C SER A 396 -12.81 17.85 3.43
N GLN A 397 -12.13 17.61 2.31
CA GLN A 397 -12.75 17.60 1.00
C GLN A 397 -13.73 16.43 0.83
N ALA A 398 -13.34 15.22 1.26
CA ALA A 398 -14.24 14.06 1.24
C ALA A 398 -15.54 14.33 2.00
N ALA A 399 -15.45 15.00 3.16
CA ALA A 399 -16.60 15.41 3.95
C ALA A 399 -17.50 16.39 3.18
N GLN A 400 -16.92 17.35 2.46
CA GLN A 400 -17.66 18.28 1.60
C GLN A 400 -18.37 17.59 0.44
N GLU A 401 -17.69 16.67 -0.27
CA GLU A 401 -18.25 15.92 -1.41
C GLU A 401 -19.43 15.03 -0.96
N LEU A 402 -19.32 14.44 0.23
CA LEU A 402 -20.37 13.64 0.84
C LEU A 402 -21.44 14.47 1.57
N ARG A 403 -21.21 15.78 1.74
CA ARG A 403 -22.07 16.71 2.51
C ARG A 403 -22.30 16.25 3.95
N VAL A 404 -21.26 15.73 4.60
CA VAL A 404 -21.29 15.28 6.00
C VAL A 404 -20.23 16.00 6.83
N SER A 405 -20.30 15.86 8.15
CA SER A 405 -19.26 16.41 9.02
C SER A 405 -18.00 15.55 8.96
N ARG A 406 -16.83 16.14 9.27
CA ARG A 406 -15.56 15.40 9.32
C ARG A 406 -15.62 14.26 10.36
N SER A 407 -16.30 14.48 11.49
CA SER A 407 -16.52 13.47 12.52
C SER A 407 -17.36 12.28 12.05
N ASP A 408 -18.19 12.47 11.03
CA ASP A 408 -18.95 11.37 10.43
C ASP A 408 -18.07 10.47 9.56
N LEU A 409 -16.93 10.95 9.05
CA LEU A 409 -15.97 10.14 8.30
C LEU A 409 -14.91 9.49 9.18
N ILE A 410 -14.50 10.15 10.28
CA ILE A 410 -13.49 9.61 11.18
C ILE A 410 -14.15 8.65 12.19
N PRO A 411 -13.70 7.39 12.30
CA PRO A 411 -14.15 6.50 13.36
C PRO A 411 -13.49 6.84 14.70
N LEU A 412 -13.75 8.03 15.24
CA LEU A 412 -13.07 8.60 16.42
C LEU A 412 -13.03 7.64 17.62
N PHE A 413 -14.14 6.99 17.95
CA PHE A 413 -14.19 6.03 19.05
C PHE A 413 -13.34 4.78 18.78
N ALA A 414 -13.30 4.29 17.54
CA ALA A 414 -12.46 3.15 17.20
C ALA A 414 -10.98 3.56 17.25
N LEU A 415 -10.62 4.72 16.70
CA LEU A 415 -9.25 5.25 16.77
C LEU A 415 -8.82 5.47 18.22
N LEU A 416 -9.66 6.09 19.05
CA LEU A 416 -9.38 6.29 20.46
C LEU A 416 -9.20 4.95 21.18
N LYS A 417 -10.09 3.98 20.93
CA LYS A 417 -9.98 2.63 21.50
C LYS A 417 -8.66 1.97 21.12
N ILE A 418 -8.29 1.99 19.84
CA ILE A 418 -7.06 1.39 19.33
C ILE A 418 -5.85 2.09 19.95
N SER A 419 -5.80 3.41 19.93
CA SER A 419 -4.69 4.20 20.49
C SER A 419 -4.53 3.96 21.98
N VAL A 420 -5.62 4.03 22.77
CA VAL A 420 -5.58 3.79 24.22
C VAL A 420 -5.16 2.36 24.52
N SER A 421 -5.73 1.36 23.82
CA SER A 421 -5.35 -0.04 23.99
C SER A 421 -3.86 -0.26 23.67
N SER A 422 -3.34 0.41 22.64
CA SER A 422 -1.93 0.33 22.25
C SER A 422 -1.02 0.99 23.28
N LEU A 423 -1.38 2.17 23.80
CA LEU A 423 -0.62 2.87 24.83
C LEU A 423 -0.60 2.06 26.14
N LEU A 424 -1.73 1.46 26.52
CA LEU A 424 -1.81 0.60 27.70
C LEU A 424 -1.02 -0.71 27.51
N ALA A 425 -0.96 -1.26 26.30
CA ALA A 425 -0.17 -2.45 25.99
C ALA A 425 1.35 -2.23 26.17
N ILE A 426 1.82 -0.98 26.07
CA ILE A 426 3.22 -0.64 26.38
C ILE A 426 3.54 -1.01 27.83
N VAL A 427 2.61 -0.82 28.77
CA VAL A 427 2.81 -1.13 30.20
C VAL A 427 3.18 -2.60 30.41
N CYS A 428 2.59 -3.51 29.62
CA CYS A 428 2.95 -4.94 29.65
C CYS A 428 4.38 -5.23 29.17
N SER A 429 4.97 -4.32 28.38
CA SER A 429 6.26 -4.50 27.73
C SER A 429 7.39 -3.73 28.43
N VAL A 430 7.06 -2.68 29.19
CA VAL A 430 8.02 -1.85 29.94
C VAL A 430 8.94 -2.65 30.88
N PRO A 431 8.46 -3.66 31.65
CA PRO A 431 9.32 -4.43 32.54
C PRO A 431 10.52 -5.08 31.84
N LEU A 432 10.39 -5.41 30.54
CA LEU A 432 11.45 -6.05 29.77
C LEU A 432 12.65 -5.10 29.55
N PHE A 433 12.48 -3.78 29.55
CA PHE A 433 13.59 -2.85 29.43
C PHE A 433 14.50 -2.83 30.67
N PHE A 434 13.99 -3.26 31.82
CA PHE A 434 14.78 -3.37 33.06
C PHE A 434 15.51 -4.71 33.17
N THR A 435 15.27 -5.63 32.24
CA THR A 435 15.99 -6.91 32.17
C THR A 435 17.24 -6.75 31.31
N GLN A 436 18.33 -7.44 31.66
CA GLN A 436 19.57 -7.44 30.88
C GLN A 436 19.49 -8.34 29.64
N LEU A 437 18.37 -8.31 28.93
CA LEU A 437 18.15 -9.11 27.73
C LEU A 437 18.92 -8.55 26.53
N SER A 438 19.30 -9.43 25.61
CA SER A 438 19.85 -9.01 24.31
C SER A 438 18.81 -8.20 23.53
N SER A 439 19.26 -7.29 22.65
CA SER A 439 18.35 -6.46 21.84
C SER A 439 17.38 -7.30 21.00
N LEU A 440 17.82 -8.46 20.49
CA LEU A 440 16.96 -9.36 19.73
C LEU A 440 15.85 -9.96 20.62
N THR A 441 16.23 -10.47 21.79
CA THR A 441 15.26 -11.02 22.75
C THR A 441 14.30 -9.95 23.23
N LEU A 442 14.78 -8.72 23.45
CA LEU A 442 13.96 -7.59 23.86
C LEU A 442 12.91 -7.22 22.80
N VAL A 443 13.28 -7.18 21.51
CA VAL A 443 12.33 -6.92 20.42
C VAL A 443 11.30 -8.05 20.30
N VAL A 444 11.74 -9.31 20.35
CA VAL A 444 10.83 -10.47 20.20
C VAL A 444 9.89 -10.60 21.40
N ALA A 445 10.43 -10.62 22.62
CA ALA A 445 9.64 -10.72 23.84
C ALA A 445 8.75 -9.48 24.03
N GLY A 446 9.27 -8.29 23.72
CA GLY A 446 8.52 -7.04 23.72
C GLY A 446 7.38 -7.05 22.72
N GLY A 447 7.62 -7.52 21.49
CA GLY A 447 6.58 -7.65 20.47
C GLY A 447 5.47 -8.63 20.84
N ILE A 448 5.83 -9.78 21.43
CA ILE A 448 4.85 -10.77 21.93
C ILE A 448 4.05 -10.18 23.10
N SER A 449 4.73 -9.62 24.10
CA SER A 449 4.07 -9.01 25.27
C SER A 449 3.14 -7.86 24.86
N PHE A 450 3.60 -6.97 23.98
CA PHE A 450 2.82 -5.87 23.44
C PHE A 450 1.59 -6.36 22.68
N SER A 451 1.75 -7.36 21.81
CA SER A 451 0.64 -7.90 21.01
C SER A 451 -0.43 -8.54 21.89
N ILE A 452 -0.03 -9.33 22.90
CA ILE A 452 -0.95 -9.93 23.87
C ILE A 452 -1.64 -8.84 24.69
N GLY A 453 -0.88 -7.88 25.24
CA GLY A 453 -1.41 -6.76 26.00
C GLY A 453 -2.40 -5.92 25.20
N PHE A 454 -2.10 -5.67 23.92
CA PHE A 454 -2.99 -4.95 23.01
C PHE A 454 -4.30 -5.70 22.79
N LEU A 455 -4.24 -7.00 22.50
CA LEU A 455 -5.45 -7.82 22.28
C LEU A 455 -6.30 -7.91 23.55
N VAL A 456 -5.67 -8.08 24.73
CA VAL A 456 -6.36 -8.09 26.02
C VAL A 456 -7.05 -6.74 26.26
N MET A 457 -6.34 -5.62 26.14
CA MET A 457 -6.92 -4.28 26.34
C MET A 457 -8.01 -3.97 25.31
N TRP A 458 -7.82 -4.40 24.06
CA TRP A 458 -8.82 -4.26 23.01
C TRP A 458 -10.13 -4.99 23.34
N ILE A 459 -10.05 -6.19 23.92
CA ILE A 459 -11.22 -6.97 24.34
C ILE A 459 -11.87 -6.35 25.59
N LEU A 460 -11.06 -5.95 26.57
CA LEU A 460 -11.54 -5.43 27.86
C LEU A 460 -12.12 -4.02 27.79
N PHE A 461 -11.87 -3.25 26.74
CA PHE A 461 -12.35 -1.88 26.59
C PHE A 461 -13.50 -1.76 25.56
N PRO A 462 -14.73 -2.24 25.87
CA PRO A 462 -15.86 -2.16 24.95
C PRO A 462 -16.38 -0.72 24.83
N LEU A 463 -15.87 0.04 23.86
CA LEU A 463 -16.48 1.31 23.45
C LEU A 463 -17.59 1.04 22.43
N LYS A 464 -18.84 1.35 22.78
CA LYS A 464 -19.95 1.35 21.82
C LYS A 464 -19.77 2.46 20.79
N THR A 465 -19.62 2.09 19.52
CA THR A 465 -19.60 3.04 18.40
C THR A 465 -20.99 3.63 18.17
N SER A 466 -21.18 4.90 18.55
CA SER A 466 -22.35 5.70 18.16
C SER A 466 -21.93 6.64 17.05
N SER A 467 -22.44 6.45 15.83
CA SER A 467 -22.36 7.48 14.78
C SER A 467 -23.78 7.87 14.38
N ARG A 468 -24.00 9.15 14.09
CA ARG A 468 -25.32 9.66 13.67
C ARG A 468 -25.74 9.07 12.33
N VAL A 469 -24.82 8.95 11.37
CA VAL A 469 -25.08 8.38 10.03
C VAL A 469 -25.51 6.91 10.06
N LEU A 470 -25.02 6.11 11.02
CA LEU A 470 -25.48 4.73 11.21
C LEU A 470 -26.92 4.63 11.74
N ARG A 471 -27.54 5.73 12.19
CA ARG A 471 -28.94 5.70 12.65
C ARG A 471 -29.94 5.73 11.50
N ASP A 472 -29.55 6.28 10.36
CA ASP A 472 -30.45 6.50 9.21
C ASP A 472 -30.46 5.33 8.22
N VAL A 473 -29.51 4.39 8.35
CA VAL A 473 -29.52 3.12 7.60
C VAL A 473 -30.15 2.06 8.49
N PRO A 474 -31.23 1.37 8.07
CA PRO A 474 -31.83 0.33 8.87
C PRO A 474 -30.78 -0.76 9.13
N PRO A 475 -30.45 -1.05 10.40
CA PRO A 475 -29.40 -2.01 10.73
C PRO A 475 -29.67 -3.37 10.11
N THR A 476 -28.62 -3.97 9.56
CA THR A 476 -28.71 -5.29 8.94
C THR A 476 -28.63 -6.37 10.01
N ILE A 477 -29.64 -7.23 10.08
CA ILE A 477 -29.70 -8.40 10.96
C ILE A 477 -29.47 -9.63 10.10
N ILE A 478 -28.44 -10.41 10.41
CA ILE A 478 -28.33 -11.78 9.90
C ILE A 478 -28.89 -12.73 10.92
N GLN A 479 -29.85 -13.56 10.48
CA GLN A 479 -30.25 -14.75 11.21
C GLN A 479 -29.43 -15.94 10.73
N LEU A 480 -28.67 -16.50 11.66
CA LEU A 480 -27.84 -17.66 11.41
C LEU A 480 -28.60 -18.92 11.83
N THR A 481 -28.78 -19.83 10.88
CA THR A 481 -29.34 -21.16 11.12
C THR A 481 -28.39 -22.23 10.59
N GLN A 482 -28.40 -23.41 11.19
CA GLN A 482 -27.62 -24.53 10.69
C GLN A 482 -28.10 -24.94 9.30
N PHE A 483 -29.39 -25.25 9.16
CA PHE A 483 -30.01 -25.65 7.89
C PHE A 483 -31.34 -24.91 7.70
N LEU A 484 -31.79 -24.82 6.46
CA LEU A 484 -33.15 -24.41 6.08
C LEU A 484 -33.91 -25.69 5.71
N ALA A 485 -34.64 -26.27 6.65
CA ALA A 485 -35.51 -27.43 6.43
C ALA A 485 -36.89 -27.20 7.07
N THR A 486 -37.85 -28.08 6.77
CA THR A 486 -39.21 -28.03 7.32
C THR A 486 -39.22 -28.44 8.80
N GLY A 487 -38.82 -27.52 9.68
CA GLY A 487 -38.88 -27.67 11.13
C GLY A 487 -39.44 -26.43 11.85
N GLY A 488 -39.65 -26.55 13.16
CA GLY A 488 -40.24 -25.48 13.98
C GLY A 488 -39.32 -24.28 14.19
N LEU A 489 -38.01 -24.51 14.26
CA LEU A 489 -37.00 -23.48 14.51
C LEU A 489 -36.75 -22.64 13.25
N GLU A 490 -36.77 -23.28 12.08
CA GLU A 490 -36.57 -22.67 10.77
C GLU A 490 -37.78 -21.82 10.37
N ARG A 491 -39.00 -22.29 10.67
CA ARG A 491 -40.21 -21.46 10.53
C ARG A 491 -40.18 -20.24 11.45
N LEU A 492 -39.59 -20.36 12.64
CA LEU A 492 -39.43 -19.23 13.55
C LEU A 492 -38.43 -18.21 12.96
N VAL A 493 -37.27 -18.67 12.49
CA VAL A 493 -36.26 -17.85 11.79
C VAL A 493 -36.89 -17.11 10.61
N MET A 494 -37.62 -17.85 9.76
CA MET A 494 -38.29 -17.30 8.58
C MET A 494 -39.32 -16.22 8.97
N ASN A 495 -40.23 -16.54 9.88
CA ASN A 495 -41.27 -15.60 10.30
C ASN A 495 -40.68 -14.34 10.94
N LEU A 496 -39.62 -14.49 11.73
CA LEU A 496 -38.94 -13.37 12.36
C LEU A 496 -38.24 -12.50 11.31
N ALA A 497 -37.52 -13.10 10.35
CA ALA A 497 -36.85 -12.38 9.28
C ALA A 497 -37.83 -11.59 8.42
N ILE A 498 -38.94 -12.22 8.00
CA ILE A 498 -40.00 -11.57 7.21
C ILE A 498 -40.61 -10.40 7.99
N ARG A 499 -40.97 -10.60 9.27
CA ARG A 499 -41.54 -9.52 10.10
C ARG A 499 -40.57 -8.38 10.30
N LEU A 500 -39.30 -8.65 10.59
CA LEU A 500 -38.29 -7.61 10.77
C LEU A 500 -38.10 -6.79 9.49
N ASN A 501 -37.99 -7.45 8.34
CA ASN A 501 -37.86 -6.77 7.05
C ASN A 501 -39.11 -5.94 6.69
N ALA A 502 -40.30 -6.44 7.02
CA ALA A 502 -41.56 -5.73 6.80
C ALA A 502 -41.70 -4.43 7.61
N THR A 503 -41.03 -4.31 8.77
CA THR A 503 -41.06 -3.05 9.55
C THR A 503 -40.28 -1.91 8.90
N GLN A 504 -39.47 -2.17 7.87
CA GLN A 504 -38.49 -1.26 7.27
C GLN A 504 -37.49 -0.61 8.25
N ARG A 505 -37.54 -0.97 9.55
CA ARG A 505 -36.56 -0.56 10.56
C ARG A 505 -35.30 -1.40 10.54
N TRP A 506 -35.36 -2.58 9.91
CA TRP A 506 -34.27 -3.55 9.85
C TRP A 506 -34.19 -4.10 8.44
N GLN A 507 -32.97 -4.31 7.96
CA GLN A 507 -32.73 -5.11 6.77
C GLN A 507 -32.38 -6.52 7.22
N CYS A 508 -33.27 -7.49 7.02
CA CYS A 508 -33.01 -8.85 7.50
C CYS A 508 -32.48 -9.73 6.36
N GLU A 509 -31.44 -10.50 6.67
CA GLU A 509 -30.88 -11.53 5.79
C GLU A 509 -30.76 -12.85 6.57
N VAL A 510 -30.78 -13.97 5.86
CA VAL A 510 -30.69 -15.30 6.47
C VAL A 510 -29.46 -16.01 5.94
N VAL A 511 -28.67 -16.62 6.81
CA VAL A 511 -27.53 -17.45 6.43
C VAL A 511 -27.72 -18.86 6.98
N SER A 512 -27.72 -19.83 6.07
CA SER A 512 -27.72 -21.26 6.37
C SER A 512 -26.34 -21.82 6.05
N TYR A 513 -25.70 -22.51 6.99
CA TYR A 513 -24.32 -22.99 6.79
C TYR A 513 -24.16 -24.50 6.61
N ASP A 514 -25.26 -25.24 6.54
CA ASP A 514 -25.32 -26.68 6.30
C ASP A 514 -26.44 -26.96 5.29
N VAL A 515 -26.08 -27.25 4.04
CA VAL A 515 -27.06 -27.56 2.99
C VAL A 515 -27.34 -29.05 3.03
N LEU A 516 -28.54 -29.42 3.48
CA LEU A 516 -29.03 -30.80 3.45
C LEU A 516 -29.45 -31.15 2.01
N GLU A 517 -28.67 -32.00 1.34
CA GLU A 517 -28.92 -32.48 -0.05
C GLU A 517 -30.27 -33.21 -0.24
N HIS A 518 -30.96 -33.57 0.84
CA HIS A 518 -32.19 -34.41 0.81
C HIS A 518 -33.43 -33.72 1.44
N SER A 519 -33.45 -32.39 1.62
CA SER A 519 -34.56 -31.69 2.28
C SER A 519 -35.16 -30.58 1.41
N ASN A 520 -36.41 -30.16 1.70
CA ASN A 520 -37.16 -29.05 1.08
C ASN A 520 -36.52 -27.65 1.28
N SER A 521 -35.20 -27.57 1.36
CA SER A 521 -34.42 -26.34 1.59
C SER A 521 -34.65 -25.30 0.50
N THR A 522 -34.96 -25.74 -0.71
CA THR A 522 -35.30 -24.89 -1.86
C THR A 522 -36.65 -24.19 -1.72
N GLU A 523 -37.65 -24.80 -1.06
CA GLU A 523 -38.97 -24.19 -0.89
C GLU A 523 -38.92 -22.98 0.05
N LEU A 524 -38.31 -23.14 1.22
CA LEU A 524 -38.18 -22.06 2.22
C LEU A 524 -37.26 -20.93 1.72
N GLN A 525 -36.23 -21.26 0.95
CA GLN A 525 -35.40 -20.26 0.30
C GLN A 525 -36.21 -19.41 -0.68
N ASN A 526 -36.95 -20.06 -1.58
CA ASN A 526 -37.78 -19.36 -2.56
C ASN A 526 -38.86 -18.49 -1.89
N GLU A 527 -39.41 -18.95 -0.76
CA GLU A 527 -40.37 -18.17 0.03
C GLU A 527 -39.73 -16.91 0.65
N LEU A 528 -38.55 -17.04 1.25
CA LEU A 528 -37.79 -15.92 1.81
C LEU A 528 -37.41 -14.89 0.74
N GLU A 529 -36.84 -15.35 -0.37
CA GLU A 529 -36.43 -14.51 -1.48
C GLU A 529 -37.64 -13.83 -2.14
N GLY A 530 -38.76 -14.56 -2.30
CA GLY A 530 -40.03 -14.01 -2.77
C GLY A 530 -40.64 -12.94 -1.86
N LYS A 531 -40.25 -12.89 -0.59
CA LYS A 531 -40.60 -11.85 0.39
C LYS A 531 -39.53 -10.78 0.56
N GLY A 532 -38.51 -10.76 -0.32
CA GLY A 532 -37.45 -9.77 -0.32
C GLY A 532 -36.40 -9.94 0.78
N VAL A 533 -36.34 -11.10 1.44
CA VAL A 533 -35.29 -11.46 2.40
C VAL A 533 -34.18 -12.20 1.65
N ARG A 534 -32.97 -11.66 1.67
CA ARG A 534 -31.82 -12.29 0.98
C ARG A 534 -31.33 -13.50 1.78
N VAL A 535 -31.09 -14.62 1.10
CA VAL A 535 -30.61 -15.87 1.71
C VAL A 535 -29.22 -16.20 1.20
N HIS A 536 -28.30 -16.54 2.10
CA HIS A 536 -26.98 -17.06 1.76
C HIS A 536 -26.83 -18.49 2.24
N GLN A 537 -26.37 -19.38 1.36
CA GLN A 537 -26.09 -20.77 1.72
C GLN A 537 -24.59 -21.04 1.68
N LEU A 538 -24.06 -21.59 2.77
CA LEU A 538 -22.70 -22.09 2.86
C LEU A 538 -22.74 -23.61 2.99
N MET A 539 -21.79 -24.29 2.36
CA MET A 539 -21.59 -25.73 2.57
C MET A 539 -20.51 -25.95 3.63
N LYS A 540 -20.92 -26.39 4.81
CA LYS A 540 -20.01 -26.83 5.86
C LYS A 540 -19.47 -28.22 5.57
N LYS A 541 -18.14 -28.36 5.61
CA LYS A 541 -17.47 -29.68 5.62
C LYS A 541 -17.70 -30.35 6.99
N ARG A 542 -17.72 -31.69 7.04
CA ARG A 542 -17.92 -32.46 8.28
C ARG A 542 -17.04 -31.93 9.44
N ARG A 543 -17.62 -31.81 10.64
CA ARG A 543 -17.02 -31.26 11.89
C ARG A 543 -16.85 -29.73 11.89
N PHE A 544 -16.13 -29.20 12.89
CA PHE A 544 -15.81 -27.78 12.98
C PHE A 544 -14.99 -27.34 11.75
N SER A 545 -15.33 -26.21 11.16
CA SER A 545 -14.80 -25.77 9.86
C SER A 545 -14.39 -24.30 9.90
N ILE A 546 -13.08 -24.04 9.93
CA ILE A 546 -12.51 -22.70 9.86
C ILE A 546 -12.90 -22.01 8.54
N SER A 547 -12.99 -22.78 7.45
CA SER A 547 -13.44 -22.27 6.15
C SER A 547 -14.85 -21.66 6.22
N THR A 548 -15.75 -22.27 6.99
CA THR A 548 -17.13 -21.77 7.16
C THR A 548 -17.13 -20.50 8.02
N VAL A 549 -16.28 -20.42 9.05
CA VAL A 549 -16.09 -19.20 9.84
C VAL A 549 -15.59 -18.05 8.95
N LEU A 550 -14.61 -18.29 8.07
CA LEU A 550 -14.07 -17.28 7.16
C LEU A 550 -15.09 -16.85 6.09
N GLN A 551 -15.86 -17.78 5.53
CA GLN A 551 -16.94 -17.45 4.59
C GLN A 551 -18.04 -16.63 5.28
N LEU A 552 -18.39 -16.99 6.51
CA LEU A 552 -19.38 -16.26 7.29
C LEU A 552 -18.87 -14.86 7.66
N GLN A 553 -17.58 -14.74 8.03
CA GLN A 553 -16.92 -13.45 8.26
C GLN A 553 -16.98 -12.57 7.01
N HIS A 554 -16.76 -13.15 5.83
CA HIS A 554 -16.84 -12.44 4.57
C HIS A 554 -18.26 -11.91 4.29
N ILE A 555 -19.30 -12.72 4.54
CA ILE A 555 -20.70 -12.29 4.42
C ILE A 555 -21.00 -11.16 5.41
N ILE A 556 -20.61 -11.33 6.68
CA ILE A 556 -20.82 -10.34 7.74
C ILE A 556 -20.18 -8.99 7.38
N ALA A 557 -18.94 -9.02 6.87
CA ALA A 557 -18.22 -7.81 6.46
C ALA A 557 -18.83 -7.18 5.20
N ARG A 558 -19.17 -8.00 4.19
CA ARG A 558 -19.71 -7.55 2.90
C ARG A 558 -21.08 -6.88 3.03
N GLU A 559 -21.97 -7.46 3.83
CA GLU A 559 -23.35 -6.98 3.98
C GLU A 559 -23.49 -5.94 5.12
N GLY A 560 -22.40 -5.58 5.81
CA GLY A 560 -22.43 -4.52 6.83
C GLY A 560 -23.24 -4.90 8.08
N VAL A 561 -23.19 -6.16 8.48
CA VAL A 561 -24.10 -6.74 9.48
C VAL A 561 -23.91 -6.11 10.86
N SER A 562 -24.99 -5.52 11.36
CA SER A 562 -25.03 -4.84 12.66
C SER A 562 -25.29 -5.83 13.80
N ILE A 563 -26.20 -6.77 13.59
CA ILE A 563 -26.61 -7.77 14.59
C ILE A 563 -26.55 -9.14 13.96
N LEU A 564 -25.90 -10.08 14.65
CA LEU A 564 -25.99 -11.49 14.36
C LEU A 564 -26.94 -12.13 15.37
N HIS A 565 -28.01 -12.76 14.88
CA HIS A 565 -28.97 -13.47 15.72
C HIS A 565 -28.86 -14.98 15.44
N THR A 566 -28.77 -15.78 16.50
CA THR A 566 -28.52 -17.22 16.41
C THR A 566 -29.51 -17.96 17.29
N HIS A 567 -30.00 -19.10 16.84
CA HIS A 567 -31.05 -19.87 17.54
C HIS A 567 -30.57 -21.21 18.09
N ASP A 568 -29.32 -21.58 17.83
CA ASP A 568 -28.72 -22.82 18.30
C ASP A 568 -27.26 -22.62 18.71
N LEU A 569 -26.70 -23.57 19.46
CA LEU A 569 -25.33 -23.49 19.98
C LEU A 569 -24.29 -23.54 18.85
N GLY A 570 -24.55 -24.30 17.79
CA GLY A 570 -23.68 -24.38 16.62
C GLY A 570 -23.58 -23.02 15.95
N SER A 571 -24.72 -22.43 15.61
CA SER A 571 -24.79 -21.12 14.98
C SER A 571 -24.17 -20.03 15.85
N LEU A 572 -24.33 -20.10 17.17
CA LEU A 572 -23.67 -19.20 18.11
C LEU A 572 -22.13 -19.28 18.05
N ILE A 573 -21.55 -20.48 18.03
CA ILE A 573 -20.09 -20.66 17.96
C ILE A 573 -19.52 -20.12 16.65
N TYR A 574 -20.11 -20.50 15.52
CA TYR A 574 -19.66 -20.01 14.20
C TYR A 574 -19.86 -18.50 14.08
N GLY A 575 -21.01 -18.02 14.54
CA GLY A 575 -21.38 -16.62 14.50
C GLY A 575 -20.48 -15.73 15.34
N SER A 576 -20.19 -16.12 16.58
CA SER A 576 -19.31 -15.36 17.48
C SER A 576 -17.88 -15.29 16.97
N LEU A 577 -17.32 -16.41 16.49
CA LEU A 577 -15.99 -16.44 15.87
C LEU A 577 -15.92 -15.59 14.60
N ALA A 578 -16.91 -15.74 13.70
CA ALA A 578 -16.97 -14.97 12.46
C ALA A 578 -17.14 -13.48 12.74
N LYS A 579 -17.98 -13.11 13.71
CA LYS A 579 -18.18 -11.71 14.11
C LYS A 579 -16.90 -11.13 14.70
N CYS A 580 -16.19 -11.87 15.56
CA CYS A 580 -14.90 -11.44 16.13
C CYS A 580 -13.85 -11.15 15.05
N LEU A 581 -13.81 -11.96 13.98
CA LEU A 581 -12.90 -11.78 12.84
C LEU A 581 -13.38 -10.76 11.80
N SER A 582 -14.62 -10.28 11.90
CA SER A 582 -15.23 -9.33 10.95
C SER A 582 -15.04 -7.85 11.33
N ILE A 583 -14.36 -7.58 12.45
CA ILE A 583 -14.20 -6.24 13.04
C ILE A 583 -13.10 -5.45 12.33
#